data_AF-A0A7V7CYW7-F1
#
_entry.id   AF-A0A7V7CYW7-F1
#
_cell.length_a   1.000
_cell.length_b   1.000
_cell.length_c   1.000
_cell.angle_alpha   90.00
_cell.angle_beta   90.00
_cell.angle_gamma   90.00
#
_symmetry.space_group_name_H-M   'P 1'
#
loop_
_entity.id
_entity.type
_entity.pdbx_description
1 polymer ?
#
loop_
_entity_poly.entity_id
_entity_poly.type
_entity_poly.pdbx_seq_one_letter_code
_entity_poly.pdbx_strand_id
1 'polypeptide(L)'
;MDRQASKMLIGSFVVGAVVLAVAGVLMFGGGQFIKKTQTFVLFFQGSVKGLNEGASVLFRGVKIGSVKSISLEADAKDMIIYIPVIIDIEVDRIHVIRGKRQADISKGLPVLFEKGLRAQLIMSSLLTGQLVIELEFHPDAPMKLVGLEKKYPEIPTLPSTFEMIFDKLKDLDFDSLVGKIVSAVDALEKVLVSPEIPEILKTLRTTIEDADKVVRKLDSRVDPLFNGIDDAVKEYGDLARHVDEKVGPLVTDMDATVKDARKLVQKANHSMENLVATLDDSLKEAKKALKRGEEALVAVKGTVGKDSPVVYQLDNTLKEISAMARAFKSLASFLERHPEALLRGKGTPERR
;
A
#
# COMPACT_ATOMS: atom_id res chain seq x y z
N MET A 1 42.36 -66.58 27.97
CA MET A 1 42.11 -65.88 29.25
C MET A 1 41.12 -64.76 28.97
N ASP A 2 39.83 -65.02 29.11
CA ASP A 2 38.79 -64.02 28.88
C ASP A 2 38.73 -63.07 30.09
N ARG A 3 39.13 -61.81 29.89
CA ARG A 3 38.90 -60.75 30.86
C ARG A 3 37.43 -60.36 30.78
N GLN A 4 36.62 -60.88 31.72
CA GLN A 4 35.27 -60.37 31.94
C GLN A 4 35.35 -58.89 32.29
N ALA A 5 34.88 -58.03 31.38
CA ALA A 5 34.73 -56.61 31.66
C ALA A 5 33.83 -56.45 32.89
N SER A 6 34.30 -55.74 33.91
CA SER A 6 33.52 -55.57 35.13
C SER A 6 32.25 -54.78 34.79
N LYS A 7 31.09 -55.31 35.17
CA LYS A 7 29.77 -54.68 34.91
C LYS A 7 29.70 -53.24 35.46
N MET A 8 30.53 -52.93 36.46
CA MET A 8 30.69 -51.60 37.05
C MET A 8 31.35 -50.58 36.11
N LEU A 9 32.36 -50.98 35.32
CA LEU A 9 33.01 -50.08 34.35
C LEU A 9 32.04 -49.65 33.25
N ILE A 10 31.27 -50.59 32.71
CA ILE A 10 30.26 -50.31 31.67
C ILE A 10 29.17 -49.37 32.23
N GLY A 11 28.72 -49.60 33.47
CA GLY A 11 27.76 -48.71 34.14
C GLY A 11 28.27 -47.27 34.27
N SER A 12 29.52 -47.08 34.71
CA SER A 12 30.10 -45.74 34.85
C SER A 12 30.23 -44.98 33.52
N PHE A 13 30.54 -45.69 32.43
CA PHE A 13 30.64 -45.09 31.10
C PHE A 13 29.28 -44.61 30.59
N VAL A 14 28.22 -45.41 30.75
CA VAL A 14 26.86 -45.03 30.35
C VAL A 14 26.36 -43.83 31.16
N VAL A 15 26.58 -43.84 32.47
CA VAL A 15 26.22 -42.70 33.32
C VAL A 15 27.00 -41.44 32.91
N GLY A 16 28.30 -41.57 32.65
CA GLY A 16 29.12 -40.46 32.15
C GLY A 16 28.63 -39.92 30.80
N ALA A 17 28.27 -40.80 29.87
CA ALA A 17 27.73 -40.42 28.56
C ALA A 17 26.37 -39.70 28.68
N VAL A 18 25.48 -40.16 29.58
CA VAL A 18 24.20 -39.48 29.84
C VAL A 18 24.42 -38.12 30.47
N VAL A 19 25.33 -37.99 31.45
CA VAL A 19 25.67 -36.70 32.06
C VAL A 19 26.24 -35.73 31.04
N LEU A 20 27.14 -36.19 30.16
CA LEU A 20 27.68 -35.37 29.08
C LEU A 20 26.62 -34.99 28.04
N ALA A 21 25.71 -35.89 27.71
CA ALA A 21 24.59 -35.59 26.81
C ALA A 21 23.65 -34.54 27.41
N VAL A 22 23.29 -34.66 28.69
CA VAL A 22 22.48 -33.67 29.41
C VAL A 22 23.22 -32.33 29.52
N ALA A 23 24.51 -32.33 29.86
CA ALA A 23 25.32 -31.13 29.89
C ALA A 23 25.42 -30.47 28.51
N GLY A 24 25.55 -31.27 27.44
CA GLY A 24 25.51 -30.80 26.06
C GLY A 24 24.16 -30.17 25.71
N VAL A 25 23.05 -30.83 26.01
CA VAL A 25 21.70 -30.28 25.78
C VAL A 25 21.47 -29.02 26.61
N LEU A 26 22.00 -28.91 27.82
CA LEU A 26 21.87 -27.69 28.62
C LEU A 26 22.74 -26.54 28.08
N MET A 27 24.00 -26.81 27.72
CA MET A 27 24.90 -25.79 27.16
C MET A 27 24.47 -25.32 25.76
N PHE A 28 23.98 -26.23 24.91
CA PHE A 28 23.60 -25.93 23.53
C PHE A 28 22.10 -25.67 23.34
N GLY A 29 21.23 -26.21 24.20
CA GLY A 29 19.78 -26.08 24.11
C GLY A 29 19.16 -24.94 24.92
N GLY A 30 19.84 -24.45 25.97
CA GLY A 30 19.34 -23.35 26.82
C GLY A 30 20.08 -22.02 26.67
N GLY A 31 21.16 -21.97 25.89
CA GLY A 31 22.11 -20.86 25.84
C GLY A 31 21.85 -19.79 24.77
N GLN A 32 20.64 -19.70 24.19
CA GLN A 32 20.32 -18.50 23.41
C GLN A 32 20.30 -17.32 24.37
N PHE A 33 21.36 -16.51 24.31
CA PHE A 33 21.53 -15.22 24.95
C PHE A 33 20.17 -14.59 25.24
N ILE A 34 19.80 -14.44 26.52
CA ILE A 34 18.59 -13.72 26.91
C ILE A 34 18.80 -12.27 26.47
N LYS A 35 18.37 -11.98 25.24
CA LYS A 35 18.37 -10.62 24.69
C LYS A 35 17.38 -9.82 25.52
N LYS A 36 17.80 -8.68 26.06
CA LYS A 36 16.86 -7.80 26.75
C LYS A 36 15.93 -7.17 25.72
N THR A 37 14.73 -7.71 25.62
CA THR A 37 13.68 -7.18 24.74
C THR A 37 12.65 -6.41 25.54
N GLN A 38 12.09 -5.38 24.91
CA GLN A 38 10.93 -4.65 25.40
C GLN A 38 9.77 -4.85 24.42
N THR A 39 8.61 -5.24 24.95
CA THR A 39 7.40 -5.51 24.16
C THR A 39 6.55 -4.26 23.98
N PHE A 40 6.02 -4.05 22.78
CA PHE A 40 5.11 -2.98 22.40
C PHE A 40 3.94 -3.51 21.58
N VAL A 41 2.86 -2.73 21.51
CA VAL A 41 1.70 -3.01 20.66
C VAL A 41 1.55 -1.94 19.59
N LEU A 42 1.18 -2.37 18.39
CA LEU A 42 0.84 -1.52 17.25
C LEU A 42 -0.57 -1.88 16.80
N PHE A 43 -1.38 -0.89 16.47
CA PHE A 43 -2.70 -1.14 15.90
C PHE A 43 -2.74 -0.71 14.45
N PHE A 44 -3.02 -1.65 13.55
CA PHE A 44 -3.26 -1.36 12.14
C PHE A 44 -4.76 -1.51 11.84
N GLN A 45 -5.30 -0.57 11.07
CA GLN A 45 -6.70 -0.60 10.59
C GLN A 45 -6.79 -1.19 9.18
N GLY A 46 -5.74 -1.01 8.37
CA GLY A 46 -5.62 -1.58 7.03
C GLY A 46 -5.13 -3.03 7.03
N SER A 47 -5.00 -3.60 5.84
CA SER A 47 -4.52 -4.96 5.65
C SER A 47 -3.06 -5.12 6.08
N VAL A 48 -2.79 -6.09 6.96
CA VAL A 48 -1.43 -6.53 7.32
C VAL A 48 -0.92 -7.68 6.44
N LYS A 49 -1.57 -7.94 5.30
CA LYS A 49 -1.22 -9.07 4.41
C LYS A 49 0.23 -8.98 3.96
N GLY A 50 0.99 -10.06 4.21
CA GLY A 50 2.43 -10.12 3.93
C GLY A 50 3.31 -9.86 5.14
N LEU A 51 2.73 -9.41 6.26
CA LEU A 51 3.39 -9.38 7.56
C LEU A 51 3.26 -10.74 8.24
N ASN A 52 4.37 -11.30 8.69
CA ASN A 52 4.41 -12.60 9.37
C ASN A 52 4.98 -12.46 10.77
N GLU A 53 4.69 -13.42 11.65
CA GLU A 53 5.42 -13.58 12.90
C GLU A 53 6.91 -13.77 12.63
N GLY A 54 7.76 -13.13 13.45
CA GLY A 54 9.20 -13.06 13.24
C GLY A 54 9.66 -12.03 12.19
N ALA A 55 8.75 -11.35 11.48
CA ALA A 55 9.10 -10.26 10.57
C ALA A 55 9.92 -9.20 11.29
N SER A 56 10.87 -8.58 10.60
CA SER A 56 11.81 -7.65 11.25
C SER A 56 11.11 -6.33 11.58
N VAL A 57 11.48 -5.76 12.73
CA VAL A 57 11.19 -4.37 13.06
C VAL A 57 12.45 -3.57 12.78
N LEU A 58 12.31 -2.58 11.90
CA LEU A 58 13.39 -1.74 11.42
C LEU A 58 13.25 -0.34 12.03
N PHE A 59 14.38 0.33 12.25
CA PHE A 59 14.42 1.76 12.48
C PHE A 59 15.38 2.35 11.46
N ARG A 60 14.85 3.16 10.53
CA ARG A 60 15.62 3.70 9.39
C ARG A 60 16.45 2.61 8.67
N GLY A 61 15.80 1.49 8.35
CA GLY A 61 16.44 0.33 7.71
C GLY A 61 17.29 -0.59 8.62
N VAL A 62 17.57 -0.23 9.87
CA VAL A 62 18.36 -1.07 10.80
C VAL A 62 17.44 -1.98 11.61
N LYS A 63 17.68 -3.29 11.60
CA LYS A 63 16.90 -4.24 12.41
C LYS A 63 17.14 -4.04 13.91
N ILE A 64 16.07 -3.65 14.60
CA ILE A 64 16.04 -3.42 16.05
C ILE A 64 15.15 -4.42 16.80
N GLY A 65 14.36 -5.23 16.09
CA GLY A 65 13.42 -6.15 16.74
C GLY A 65 12.73 -7.11 15.78
N SER A 66 11.64 -7.72 16.26
CA SER A 66 10.81 -8.63 15.49
C SER A 66 9.34 -8.62 15.93
N VAL A 67 8.46 -8.98 15.00
CA VAL A 67 7.05 -9.28 15.28
C VAL A 67 6.96 -10.53 16.13
N LYS A 68 6.24 -10.44 17.24
CA LYS A 68 5.99 -11.54 18.17
C LYS A 68 4.71 -12.29 17.84
N SER A 69 3.62 -11.56 17.63
CA SER A 69 2.32 -12.13 17.30
C SER A 69 1.44 -11.12 16.57
N ILE A 70 0.51 -11.63 15.78
CA ILE A 70 -0.50 -10.84 15.07
C ILE A 70 -1.86 -11.40 15.48
N SER A 71 -2.79 -10.54 15.87
CA SER A 71 -4.12 -10.95 16.29
C SER A 71 -5.19 -10.07 15.65
N LEU A 72 -6.43 -10.56 15.65
CA LEU A 72 -7.57 -9.84 15.12
C LEU A 72 -8.53 -9.60 16.30
N GLU A 73 -8.74 -8.33 16.63
CA GLU A 73 -9.59 -7.94 17.75
C GLU A 73 -10.72 -7.05 17.23
N ALA A 74 -11.95 -7.42 17.57
CA ALA A 74 -13.11 -6.60 17.25
C ALA A 74 -13.46 -5.77 18.48
N ASP A 75 -13.48 -4.45 18.33
CA ASP A 75 -14.06 -3.60 19.36
C ASP A 75 -15.59 -3.65 19.23
N ALA A 76 -16.24 -4.27 20.21
CA ALA A 76 -17.69 -4.41 20.26
C ALA A 76 -18.42 -3.06 20.46
N LYS A 77 -17.72 -1.99 20.87
CA LYS A 77 -18.32 -0.66 21.03
C LYS A 77 -18.44 0.08 19.70
N ASP A 78 -17.34 0.11 18.97
CA ASP A 78 -17.26 0.88 17.73
C ASP A 78 -17.51 0.00 16.48
N MET A 79 -17.64 -1.32 16.66
CA MET A 79 -17.72 -2.32 15.58
C MET A 79 -16.55 -2.22 14.59
N ILE A 80 -15.43 -1.68 15.05
CA ILE A 80 -14.19 -1.55 14.29
C ILE A 80 -13.33 -2.78 14.59
N ILE A 81 -12.84 -3.41 13.53
CA ILE A 81 -11.87 -4.49 13.64
C ILE A 81 -10.47 -3.87 13.63
N TYR A 82 -9.72 -4.12 14.68
CA TYR A 82 -8.33 -3.74 14.81
C TYR A 82 -7.43 -4.95 14.65
N ILE A 83 -6.23 -4.70 14.11
CA ILE A 83 -5.20 -5.72 13.98
C ILE A 83 -4.05 -5.35 14.93
N PRO A 84 -4.12 -5.75 16.22
CA PRO A 84 -3.00 -5.61 17.13
C PRO A 84 -1.83 -6.49 16.67
N VAL A 85 -0.67 -5.84 16.53
CA VAL A 85 0.60 -6.48 16.24
C VAL A 85 1.53 -6.25 17.41
N ILE A 86 1.90 -7.34 18.08
CA ILE A 86 2.82 -7.30 19.20
C ILE A 86 4.25 -7.42 18.65
N ILE A 87 5.12 -6.52 19.07
CA ILE A 87 6.52 -6.50 18.66
C ILE A 87 7.45 -6.55 19.87
N ASP A 88 8.62 -7.16 19.69
CA ASP A 88 9.72 -7.13 20.65
C ASP A 88 10.90 -6.33 20.06
N ILE A 89 11.36 -5.31 20.79
CA ILE A 89 12.52 -4.48 20.42
C ILE A 89 13.71 -4.85 21.31
N GLU A 90 14.86 -5.15 20.70
CA GLU A 90 16.12 -5.48 21.36
C GLU A 90 16.81 -4.20 21.90
N VAL A 91 16.64 -3.92 23.19
CA VAL A 91 17.15 -2.70 23.87
C VAL A 91 18.68 -2.63 23.84
N ASP A 92 19.36 -3.76 23.71
CA ASP A 92 20.82 -3.84 23.63
C ASP A 92 21.40 -3.37 22.30
N ARG A 93 20.57 -3.25 21.24
CA ARG A 93 20.99 -2.69 19.95
C ARG A 93 21.00 -1.16 19.92
N ILE A 94 20.42 -0.50 20.91
CA ILE A 94 20.27 0.96 20.97
C ILE A 94 21.31 1.52 21.95
N HIS A 95 22.37 2.12 21.42
CA HIS A 95 23.44 2.73 22.20
C HIS A 95 23.23 4.25 22.34
N VAL A 96 23.16 4.73 23.58
CA VAL A 96 23.04 6.16 23.89
C VAL A 96 24.44 6.78 23.94
N ILE A 97 24.76 7.67 22.99
CA ILE A 97 26.07 8.33 22.89
C ILE A 97 26.24 9.43 23.95
N ARG A 98 25.16 10.13 24.30
CA ARG A 98 25.13 11.19 25.33
C ARG A 98 23.90 11.03 26.22
N GLY A 99 24.12 11.01 27.54
CA GLY A 99 23.07 10.87 28.56
C GLY A 99 23.10 9.53 29.30
N LYS A 100 22.18 9.34 30.26
CA LYS A 100 22.02 8.07 30.98
C LYS A 100 21.19 7.11 30.12
N ARG A 101 21.64 5.86 29.98
CA ARG A 101 20.84 4.79 29.38
C ARG A 101 19.56 4.61 30.21
N GLN A 102 18.40 4.88 29.62
CA GLN A 102 17.13 4.54 30.24
C GLN A 102 17.00 3.00 30.24
N ALA A 103 16.85 2.41 31.42
CA ALA A 103 16.64 0.96 31.56
C ALA A 103 15.29 0.52 30.99
N ASP A 104 14.35 1.45 30.90
CA ASP A 104 13.01 1.26 30.39
C ASP A 104 12.76 2.27 29.26
N ILE A 105 12.74 1.78 28.02
CA ILE A 105 12.51 2.61 26.82
C ILE A 105 11.09 3.21 26.84
N SER A 106 10.13 2.56 27.51
CA SER A 106 8.73 3.00 27.49
C SER A 106 8.54 4.39 28.12
N LYS A 107 9.38 4.76 29.09
CA LYS A 107 9.33 6.08 29.74
C LYS A 107 9.80 7.22 28.83
N GLY A 108 10.62 6.91 27.83
CA GLY A 108 11.09 7.87 26.83
C GLY A 108 10.18 7.98 25.60
N LEU A 109 9.30 7.00 25.38
CA LEU A 109 8.42 6.95 24.21
C LEU A 109 7.55 8.19 24.01
N PRO A 110 6.92 8.79 25.04
CA PRO A 110 6.08 9.97 24.84
C PRO A 110 6.84 11.11 24.14
N VAL A 111 8.09 11.36 24.55
CA VAL A 111 8.96 12.37 23.93
C VAL A 111 9.30 12.02 22.48
N LEU A 112 9.45 10.72 22.17
CA LEU A 112 9.69 10.27 20.80
C LEU A 112 8.44 10.42 19.93
N PHE A 113 7.24 10.20 20.49
CA PHE A 113 5.98 10.38 19.78
C PHE A 113 5.72 11.84 19.45
N GLU A 114 6.00 12.75 20.38
CA GLU A 114 5.97 14.21 20.16
C GLU A 114 6.94 14.65 19.07
N LYS A 115 8.11 13.99 18.98
CA LYS A 115 9.07 14.21 17.89
C LYS A 115 8.67 13.54 16.57
N GLY A 116 7.52 12.87 16.53
CA GLY A 116 6.97 12.27 15.33
C GLY A 116 7.25 10.79 15.14
N LEU A 117 7.73 10.04 16.13
CA LEU A 117 7.96 8.60 15.97
C LEU A 117 6.64 7.89 15.63
N ARG A 118 6.60 7.23 14.47
CA ARG A 118 5.48 6.43 13.99
C ARG A 118 5.95 5.08 13.49
N ALA A 119 5.09 4.09 13.59
CA ALA A 119 5.27 2.78 12.99
C ALA A 119 4.48 2.68 11.68
N GLN A 120 5.08 2.15 10.63
CA GLN A 120 4.41 1.91 9.35
C GLN A 120 4.75 0.53 8.79
N LEU A 121 3.86 -0.01 7.97
CA LEU A 121 4.13 -1.22 7.20
C LEU A 121 4.75 -0.84 5.87
N ILE A 122 5.95 -1.36 5.63
CA ILE A 122 6.65 -1.19 4.37
C ILE A 122 6.94 -2.54 3.73
N MET A 123 7.03 -2.55 2.41
CA MET A 123 7.33 -3.76 1.65
C MET A 123 8.83 -4.02 1.65
N SER A 124 9.27 -5.12 2.26
CA SER A 124 10.69 -5.53 2.25
C SER A 124 11.08 -6.22 0.95
N SER A 125 10.11 -6.83 0.27
CA SER A 125 10.31 -7.55 -0.98
C SER A 125 9.09 -7.39 -1.88
N LEU A 126 9.26 -6.66 -2.98
CA LEU A 126 8.24 -6.53 -4.03
C LEU A 126 7.93 -7.88 -4.70
N LEU A 127 8.89 -8.80 -4.70
CA LEU A 127 8.75 -10.11 -5.34
C LEU A 127 7.83 -11.05 -4.56
N THR A 128 7.93 -11.02 -3.23
CA THR A 128 7.19 -11.95 -2.34
C THR A 128 6.00 -11.28 -1.65
N GLY A 129 5.87 -9.95 -1.79
CA GLY A 129 4.86 -9.16 -1.07
C GLY A 129 5.07 -9.15 0.44
N GLN A 130 6.28 -9.46 0.92
CA GLN A 130 6.56 -9.48 2.35
C GLN A 130 6.64 -8.07 2.91
N LEU A 131 5.99 -7.88 4.05
CA LEU A 131 6.00 -6.64 4.81
C LEU A 131 6.93 -6.76 6.01
N VAL A 132 7.48 -5.61 6.40
CA VAL A 132 8.19 -5.40 7.66
C VAL A 132 7.63 -4.15 8.32
N ILE A 133 7.85 -4.04 9.62
CA ILE A 133 7.49 -2.83 10.37
C ILE A 133 8.69 -1.91 10.36
N GLU A 134 8.47 -0.66 9.99
CA GLU A 134 9.46 0.41 10.08
C GLU A 134 9.03 1.46 11.09
N LEU A 135 9.96 1.83 11.97
CA LEU A 135 9.84 2.95 12.88
C LEU A 135 10.61 4.14 12.31
N GLU A 136 9.93 5.25 12.06
CA GLU A 136 10.52 6.47 11.52
C GLU A 136 9.89 7.73 12.16
N PHE A 137 10.59 8.86 12.07
CA PHE A 137 10.10 10.15 12.56
C PHE A 137 9.39 10.93 11.45
N HIS A 138 8.09 11.10 11.62
CA HIS A 138 7.21 11.95 10.83
C HIS A 138 6.63 13.05 11.73
N PRO A 139 7.26 14.24 11.79
CA PRO A 139 6.83 15.31 12.69
C PRO A 139 5.42 15.85 12.38
N ASP A 140 5.01 15.80 11.11
CA ASP A 140 3.72 16.31 10.64
C ASP A 140 2.60 15.25 10.70
N ALA A 141 2.93 14.00 11.08
CA ALA A 141 1.97 12.92 11.12
C ALA A 141 1.07 13.00 12.36
N PRO A 142 -0.25 12.74 12.22
CA PRO A 142 -1.16 12.77 13.36
C PRO A 142 -0.75 11.73 14.41
N MET A 143 -0.91 12.09 15.69
CA MET A 143 -0.72 11.19 16.82
C MET A 143 -2.07 10.55 17.15
N LYS A 144 -2.35 9.40 16.57
CA LYS A 144 -3.55 8.60 16.87
C LYS A 144 -3.13 7.35 17.61
N LEU A 145 -3.62 7.22 18.85
CA LEU A 145 -3.51 6.01 19.66
C LEU A 145 -4.90 5.39 19.78
N VAL A 146 -4.97 4.07 19.67
CA VAL A 146 -6.21 3.30 19.74
C VAL A 146 -6.57 3.02 21.20
N GLY A 147 -5.58 2.80 22.08
CA GLY A 147 -5.77 2.72 23.53
C GLY A 147 -6.55 1.50 24.04
N LEU A 148 -6.73 0.48 23.19
CA LEU A 148 -7.51 -0.72 23.51
C LEU A 148 -6.74 -1.74 24.36
N GLU A 149 -5.43 -1.90 24.13
CA GLU A 149 -4.56 -2.79 24.92
C GLU A 149 -3.78 -1.98 25.95
N LYS A 150 -3.86 -2.39 27.23
CA LYS A 150 -3.22 -1.69 28.37
C LYS A 150 -1.97 -2.36 28.89
N LYS A 151 -1.72 -3.61 28.49
CA LYS A 151 -0.59 -4.42 28.96
C LYS A 151 0.75 -3.96 28.39
N TYR A 152 0.74 -3.46 27.15
CA TYR A 152 1.95 -3.04 26.45
C TYR A 152 1.83 -1.56 26.04
N PRO A 153 2.92 -0.78 26.05
CA PRO A 153 2.89 0.58 25.54
C PRO A 153 2.60 0.56 24.04
N GLU A 154 1.66 1.40 23.62
CA GLU A 154 1.27 1.54 22.21
C GLU A 154 2.23 2.50 21.49
N ILE A 155 2.65 2.14 20.28
CA ILE A 155 3.33 3.06 19.36
C ILE A 155 2.33 3.46 18.27
N PRO A 156 2.14 4.78 18.02
CA PRO A 156 1.18 5.24 17.02
C PRO A 156 1.62 4.82 15.62
N THR A 157 0.65 4.38 14.82
CA THR A 157 0.86 3.82 13.48
C THR A 157 0.47 4.82 12.39
N LEU A 158 1.07 4.64 11.22
CA LEU A 158 0.65 5.26 9.97
C LEU A 158 0.08 4.19 9.02
N PRO A 159 -0.85 4.58 8.13
CA PRO A 159 -1.27 3.72 7.03
C PRO A 159 -0.08 3.27 6.18
N SER A 160 -0.19 2.11 5.55
CA SER A 160 0.89 1.63 4.67
C SER A 160 1.05 2.52 3.44
N THR A 161 2.26 2.57 2.87
CA THR A 161 2.53 3.34 1.64
C THR A 161 1.61 2.94 0.48
N PHE A 162 1.30 1.65 0.38
CA PHE A 162 0.42 1.14 -0.66
C PHE A 162 -1.03 1.62 -0.48
N GLU A 163 -1.53 1.60 0.75
CA GLU A 163 -2.87 2.10 1.08
C GLU A 163 -2.99 3.60 0.82
N MET A 164 -1.98 4.39 1.20
CA MET A 164 -1.94 5.83 0.89
C MET A 164 -1.96 6.12 -0.62
N ILE A 165 -1.26 5.31 -1.43
CA ILE A 165 -1.27 5.45 -2.89
C ILE A 165 -2.65 5.06 -3.43
N PHE A 166 -3.21 3.93 -2.98
CA PHE A 166 -4.49 3.44 -3.45
C PHE A 166 -5.62 4.43 -3.14
N ASP A 167 -5.65 4.99 -1.94
CA ASP A 167 -6.64 6.01 -1.57
C ASP A 167 -6.49 7.27 -2.42
N LYS A 168 -5.26 7.76 -2.63
CA LYS A 168 -5.02 8.90 -3.54
C LYS A 168 -5.42 8.61 -4.99
N LEU A 169 -5.34 7.36 -5.44
CA LEU A 169 -5.78 6.97 -6.79
C LEU A 169 -7.30 6.93 -6.92
N LYS A 170 -8.05 6.62 -5.85
CA LYS A 170 -9.52 6.66 -5.88
C LYS A 170 -10.05 8.08 -6.11
N ASP A 171 -9.34 9.07 -5.60
CA ASP A 171 -9.72 10.48 -5.73
C ASP A 171 -9.40 11.07 -7.11
N LEU A 172 -8.72 10.31 -7.99
CA LEU A 172 -8.44 10.73 -9.35
C LEU A 172 -9.65 10.47 -10.25
N ASP A 173 -10.22 11.55 -10.79
CA ASP A 173 -11.25 11.50 -11.82
C ASP A 173 -10.62 11.13 -13.18
N PHE A 174 -10.53 9.82 -13.44
CA PHE A 174 -10.01 9.28 -14.70
C PHE A 174 -10.84 9.74 -15.91
N ASP A 175 -12.15 9.95 -15.73
CA ASP A 175 -13.03 10.40 -16.82
C ASP A 175 -12.69 11.84 -17.22
N SER A 176 -12.45 12.72 -16.25
CA SER A 176 -11.98 14.09 -16.50
C SER A 176 -10.60 14.12 -17.17
N LEU A 177 -9.67 13.25 -16.75
CA LEU A 177 -8.34 13.18 -17.35
C LEU A 177 -8.39 12.72 -18.81
N VAL A 178 -9.16 11.66 -19.09
CA VAL A 178 -9.36 11.18 -20.46
C VAL A 178 -10.06 12.25 -21.31
N GLY A 179 -11.11 12.89 -20.78
CA GLY A 179 -11.81 13.97 -21.47
C GLY A 179 -10.89 15.17 -21.79
N LYS A 180 -9.99 15.54 -20.88
CA LYS A 180 -8.99 16.59 -21.09
C LYS A 180 -7.94 16.20 -22.13
N ILE A 181 -7.50 14.93 -22.15
CA ILE A 181 -6.56 14.42 -23.16
C ILE A 181 -7.23 14.42 -24.54
N VAL A 182 -8.45 13.91 -24.65
CA VAL A 182 -9.23 13.92 -25.91
C VAL A 182 -9.44 15.34 -26.39
N SER A 183 -9.82 16.26 -25.50
CA SER A 183 -10.00 17.67 -25.84
C SER A 183 -8.71 18.36 -26.29
N ALA A 184 -7.56 18.00 -25.70
CA ALA A 184 -6.26 18.52 -26.11
C ALA A 184 -5.85 17.99 -27.49
N VAL A 185 -6.15 16.72 -27.80
CA VAL A 185 -5.93 16.12 -29.11
C VAL A 185 -6.85 16.75 -30.17
N ASP A 186 -8.13 16.95 -29.86
CA ASP A 186 -9.09 17.63 -30.74
C ASP A 186 -8.70 19.09 -31.00
N ALA A 187 -8.19 19.79 -29.97
CA ALA A 187 -7.67 21.14 -30.12
C ALA A 187 -6.42 21.16 -31.02
N LEU A 188 -5.53 20.18 -30.88
CA LEU A 188 -4.35 20.06 -31.72
C LEU A 188 -4.73 19.74 -33.18
N GLU A 189 -5.71 18.87 -33.40
CA GLU A 189 -6.24 18.52 -34.72
C GLU A 189 -6.89 19.73 -35.40
N LYS A 190 -7.64 20.56 -34.66
CA LYS A 190 -8.20 21.81 -35.18
C LYS A 190 -7.13 22.85 -35.50
N VAL A 191 -6.09 22.94 -34.69
CA VAL A 191 -4.96 23.88 -34.88
C VAL A 191 -4.08 23.49 -36.08
N LEU A 192 -3.93 22.19 -36.37
CA LEU A 192 -3.17 21.69 -37.52
C LEU A 192 -3.90 21.84 -38.87
N VAL A 193 -5.22 22.10 -38.86
CA VAL A 193 -6.06 22.19 -40.06
C VAL A 193 -6.47 23.63 -40.41
N SER A 194 -6.37 24.60 -39.50
CA SER A 194 -6.77 25.99 -39.77
C SER A 194 -5.59 26.90 -40.20
N PRO A 195 -5.69 27.59 -41.35
CA PRO A 195 -4.65 28.50 -41.82
C PRO A 195 -4.83 29.94 -41.31
N GLU A 196 -4.95 30.21 -40.00
CA GLU A 196 -4.96 31.61 -39.50
C GLU A 196 -4.40 31.73 -38.06
N ILE A 197 -3.14 32.15 -37.97
CA ILE A 197 -2.43 32.51 -36.72
C ILE A 197 -3.09 33.63 -35.87
N PRO A 198 -3.93 34.56 -36.38
CA PRO A 198 -4.55 35.61 -35.56
C PRO A 198 -5.54 35.12 -34.49
N GLU A 199 -6.27 34.02 -34.71
CA GLU A 199 -7.21 33.45 -33.72
C GLU A 199 -6.47 32.85 -32.51
N ILE A 200 -5.23 32.38 -32.71
CA ILE A 200 -4.38 31.74 -31.69
C ILE A 200 -4.11 32.69 -30.51
N LEU A 201 -3.86 33.98 -30.77
CA LEU A 201 -3.61 34.98 -29.73
C LEU A 201 -4.88 35.35 -28.95
N LYS A 202 -6.06 35.20 -29.57
CA LYS A 202 -7.35 35.48 -28.94
C LYS A 202 -7.77 34.34 -28.01
N THR A 203 -7.55 33.09 -28.43
CA THR A 203 -7.88 31.87 -27.68
C THR A 203 -6.90 31.61 -26.53
N LEU A 204 -5.61 31.93 -26.71
CA LEU A 204 -4.64 31.90 -25.60
C LEU A 204 -5.01 32.91 -24.51
N ARG A 205 -5.46 34.11 -24.89
CA ARG A 205 -5.86 35.15 -23.92
C ARG A 205 -7.12 34.76 -23.15
N THR A 206 -8.10 34.12 -23.79
CA THR A 206 -9.31 33.62 -23.13
C THR A 206 -9.04 32.40 -22.25
N THR A 207 -8.16 31.50 -22.68
CA THR A 207 -7.73 30.36 -21.84
C THR A 207 -6.98 30.81 -20.59
N ILE A 208 -6.17 31.88 -20.69
CA ILE A 208 -5.49 32.49 -19.52
C ILE A 208 -6.50 33.18 -18.59
N GLU A 209 -7.51 33.87 -19.13
CA GLU A 209 -8.59 34.46 -18.31
C GLU A 209 -9.47 33.40 -17.64
N ASP A 210 -9.74 32.27 -18.28
CA ASP A 210 -10.53 31.18 -17.69
C ASP A 210 -9.72 30.37 -16.68
N ALA A 211 -8.41 30.23 -16.86
CA ALA A 211 -7.52 29.68 -15.84
C ALA A 211 -7.50 30.57 -14.57
N ASP A 212 -7.49 31.90 -14.72
CA ASP A 212 -7.56 32.83 -13.58
C ASP A 212 -8.92 32.74 -12.85
N LYS A 213 -10.02 32.48 -13.57
CA LYS A 213 -11.33 32.21 -12.96
C LYS A 213 -11.41 30.89 -12.22
N VAL A 214 -10.71 29.85 -12.70
CA VAL A 214 -10.63 28.55 -12.01
C VAL A 214 -9.82 28.70 -10.71
N VAL A 215 -8.72 29.44 -10.74
CA VAL A 215 -7.91 29.75 -9.55
C VAL A 215 -8.72 30.55 -8.51
N ARG A 216 -9.49 31.56 -8.95
CA ARG A 216 -10.37 32.33 -8.05
C ARG A 216 -11.59 31.55 -7.54
N LYS A 217 -12.15 30.62 -8.35
CA LYS A 217 -13.23 29.74 -7.91
C LYS A 217 -12.77 28.68 -6.91
N LEU A 218 -11.50 28.28 -6.99
CA LEU A 218 -10.89 27.37 -6.02
C LEU A 218 -10.76 28.03 -4.64
N ASP A 219 -10.44 29.32 -4.61
CA ASP A 219 -10.37 30.13 -3.38
C ASP A 219 -11.75 30.31 -2.71
N SER A 220 -12.84 30.32 -3.48
CA SER A 220 -14.20 30.56 -2.99
C SER A 220 -15.02 29.29 -2.64
N ARG A 221 -14.43 28.08 -2.77
CA ARG A 221 -15.13 26.79 -2.54
C ARG A 221 -14.57 25.97 -1.38
N VAL A 222 -13.72 26.57 -0.55
CA VAL A 222 -13.32 25.97 0.73
C VAL A 222 -14.43 26.03 1.78
N ASP A 223 -15.38 26.96 1.67
CA ASP A 223 -16.48 27.12 2.65
C ASP A 223 -17.60 26.05 2.57
N PRO A 224 -18.07 25.58 1.40
CA PRO A 224 -19.19 24.62 1.34
C PRO A 224 -18.80 23.17 1.70
N LEU A 225 -17.50 22.86 1.78
CA LEU A 225 -17.02 21.50 2.12
C LEU A 225 -17.30 21.13 3.59
N PHE A 226 -17.50 22.12 4.46
CA PHE A 226 -17.87 21.87 5.86
C PHE A 226 -19.35 21.48 6.02
N ASN A 227 -20.24 21.95 5.14
CA ASN A 227 -21.68 21.68 5.27
C ASN A 227 -22.09 20.27 4.80
N GLY A 228 -21.34 19.65 3.88
CA GLY A 228 -21.63 18.29 3.41
C GLY A 228 -21.28 17.19 4.43
N ILE A 229 -20.42 17.50 5.41
CA ILE A 229 -20.06 16.58 6.50
C ILE A 229 -21.20 16.51 7.52
N ASP A 230 -21.88 17.63 7.81
CA ASP A 230 -22.99 17.68 8.76
C ASP A 230 -24.23 16.92 8.25
N ASP A 231 -24.48 16.95 6.93
CA ASP A 231 -25.57 16.19 6.31
C ASP A 231 -25.29 14.68 6.33
N ALA A 232 -24.05 14.26 6.06
CA ALA A 232 -23.63 12.86 6.15
C ALA A 232 -23.69 12.32 7.61
N VAL A 233 -23.41 13.17 8.60
CA VAL A 233 -23.52 12.82 10.03
C VAL A 233 -25.00 12.70 10.46
N LYS A 234 -25.88 13.54 9.91
CA LYS A 234 -27.34 13.44 10.13
C LYS A 234 -27.93 12.17 9.55
N GLU A 235 -27.53 11.81 8.32
CA GLU A 235 -28.03 10.63 7.61
C GLU A 235 -27.56 9.32 8.27
N TYR A 236 -26.36 9.31 8.85
CA TYR A 236 -25.86 8.19 9.66
C TYR A 236 -26.57 8.09 11.02
N GLY A 237 -26.94 9.22 11.62
CA GLY A 237 -27.69 9.28 12.89
C GLY A 237 -29.14 8.80 12.79
N ASP A 238 -29.76 8.86 11.60
CA ASP A 238 -31.10 8.33 11.34
C ASP A 238 -31.08 6.82 11.04
N LEU A 239 -30.01 6.34 10.41
CA LEU A 239 -29.76 4.92 10.16
C LEU A 239 -29.49 4.15 11.48
N ALA A 240 -28.78 4.77 12.43
CA ALA A 240 -28.52 4.20 13.75
C ALA A 240 -29.77 4.08 14.64
N ARG A 241 -30.83 4.84 14.36
CA ARG A 241 -32.07 4.88 15.18
C ARG A 241 -33.10 3.80 14.84
N HIS A 242 -32.94 3.06 13.74
CA HIS A 242 -33.93 2.08 13.26
C HIS A 242 -33.47 0.62 13.24
N VAL A 243 -32.36 0.28 13.91
CA VAL A 243 -31.81 -1.09 13.92
C VAL A 243 -32.50 -2.00 14.97
N ASP A 244 -33.47 -1.51 15.73
CA ASP A 244 -33.95 -2.21 16.94
C ASP A 244 -35.09 -3.23 16.75
N GLU A 245 -35.46 -3.61 15.52
CA GLU A 245 -36.48 -4.66 15.34
C GLU A 245 -36.13 -5.67 14.25
N LYS A 246 -35.46 -6.75 14.70
CA LYS A 246 -35.64 -8.18 14.31
C LYS A 246 -34.30 -8.92 14.27
N VAL A 247 -33.81 -9.30 15.44
CA VAL A 247 -32.83 -10.39 15.56
C VAL A 247 -33.63 -11.64 15.93
N GLY A 248 -34.06 -12.40 14.91
CA GLY A 248 -35.05 -13.48 15.04
C GLY A 248 -34.55 -14.89 14.72
N PRO A 249 -33.93 -15.17 13.54
CA PRO A 249 -33.20 -16.43 13.41
C PRO A 249 -31.96 -16.37 12.50
N LEU A 250 -30.77 -16.37 13.10
CA LEU A 250 -29.44 -16.39 12.43
C LEU A 250 -29.05 -17.73 11.77
N VAL A 251 -29.99 -18.64 11.55
CA VAL A 251 -29.72 -19.95 10.90
C VAL A 251 -30.17 -19.97 9.43
N THR A 252 -30.89 -18.95 8.97
CA THR A 252 -31.34 -18.81 7.56
C THR A 252 -30.43 -17.92 6.70
N ASP A 253 -29.51 -17.17 7.31
CA ASP A 253 -28.70 -16.14 6.63
C ASP A 253 -27.35 -16.62 6.08
N MET A 254 -26.96 -17.88 6.32
CA MET A 254 -25.79 -18.45 5.64
C MET A 254 -26.03 -18.58 4.13
N ASP A 255 -27.25 -18.98 3.71
CA ASP A 255 -27.60 -19.06 2.29
C ASP A 255 -27.69 -17.67 1.65
N ALA A 256 -28.16 -16.66 2.40
CA ALA A 256 -28.17 -15.27 1.96
C ALA A 256 -26.75 -14.72 1.82
N THR A 257 -25.86 -14.98 2.79
CA THR A 257 -24.46 -14.58 2.76
C THR A 257 -23.70 -15.24 1.60
N VAL A 258 -23.94 -16.52 1.34
CA VAL A 258 -23.36 -17.23 0.18
C VAL A 258 -23.90 -16.67 -1.13
N LYS A 259 -25.19 -16.31 -1.19
CA LYS A 259 -25.81 -15.69 -2.36
C LYS A 259 -25.26 -14.28 -2.61
N ASP A 260 -25.01 -13.50 -1.57
CA ASP A 260 -24.45 -12.16 -1.67
C ASP A 260 -22.96 -12.17 -1.97
N ALA A 261 -22.20 -13.14 -1.42
CA ALA A 261 -20.83 -13.41 -1.84
C ALA A 261 -20.75 -13.79 -3.32
N ARG A 262 -21.69 -14.62 -3.82
CA ARG A 262 -21.79 -14.92 -5.26
C ARG A 262 -22.14 -13.69 -6.11
N LYS A 263 -23.05 -12.83 -5.65
CA LYS A 263 -23.35 -11.56 -6.35
C LYS A 263 -22.14 -10.62 -6.37
N LEU A 264 -21.37 -10.57 -5.30
CA LEU A 264 -20.12 -9.80 -5.22
C LEU A 264 -19.09 -10.33 -6.21
N VAL A 265 -18.90 -11.64 -6.28
CA VAL A 265 -18.02 -12.28 -7.28
C VAL A 265 -18.51 -11.99 -8.70
N GLN A 266 -19.82 -12.04 -8.96
CA GLN A 266 -20.37 -11.69 -10.27
C GLN A 266 -20.20 -10.21 -10.63
N LYS A 267 -20.44 -9.30 -9.68
CA LYS A 267 -20.20 -7.86 -9.88
C LYS A 267 -18.72 -7.57 -10.13
N ALA A 268 -17.83 -8.18 -9.36
CA ALA A 268 -16.38 -8.07 -9.56
C ALA A 268 -15.97 -8.58 -10.95
N ASN A 269 -16.53 -9.70 -11.41
CA ASN A 269 -16.25 -10.25 -12.74
C ASN A 269 -16.72 -9.29 -13.85
N HIS A 270 -17.91 -8.72 -13.71
CA HIS A 270 -18.45 -7.76 -14.68
C HIS A 270 -17.68 -6.43 -14.70
N SER A 271 -17.24 -5.94 -13.53
CA SER A 271 -16.34 -4.79 -13.45
C SER A 271 -15.00 -5.06 -14.12
N MET A 272 -14.49 -6.30 -14.04
CA MET A 272 -13.26 -6.73 -14.71
C MET A 272 -13.42 -6.71 -16.23
N GLU A 273 -14.53 -7.27 -16.74
CA GLU A 273 -14.86 -7.28 -18.17
C GLU A 273 -14.96 -5.85 -18.72
N ASN A 274 -15.66 -4.96 -18.01
CA ASN A 274 -15.80 -3.56 -18.41
C ASN A 274 -14.45 -2.81 -18.37
N LEU A 275 -13.60 -3.09 -17.38
CA LEU A 275 -12.25 -2.51 -17.30
C LEU A 275 -11.38 -2.95 -18.48
N VAL A 276 -11.40 -4.24 -18.83
CA VAL A 276 -10.65 -4.78 -19.98
C VAL A 276 -11.15 -4.17 -21.29
N ALA A 277 -12.47 -4.07 -21.46
CA ALA A 277 -13.06 -3.43 -22.65
C ALA A 277 -12.66 -1.96 -22.77
N THR A 278 -12.74 -1.20 -21.67
CA THR A 278 -12.36 0.22 -21.62
C THR A 278 -10.86 0.42 -21.91
N LEU A 279 -10.01 -0.50 -21.41
CA LEU A 279 -8.57 -0.50 -21.69
C LEU A 279 -8.28 -0.80 -23.16
N ASP A 280 -8.96 -1.77 -23.77
CA ASP A 280 -8.79 -2.10 -25.19
C ASP A 280 -9.20 -0.93 -26.10
N ASP A 281 -10.31 -0.27 -25.79
CA ASP A 281 -10.77 0.91 -26.53
C ASP A 281 -9.83 2.11 -26.35
N SER A 282 -9.34 2.34 -25.13
CA SER A 282 -8.33 3.37 -24.86
C SER A 282 -7.03 3.10 -25.62
N LEU A 283 -6.60 1.84 -25.73
CA LEU A 283 -5.41 1.45 -26.50
C LEU A 283 -5.61 1.63 -28.01
N LYS A 284 -6.82 1.36 -28.53
CA LYS A 284 -7.15 1.63 -29.94
C LYS A 284 -7.11 3.12 -30.25
N GLU A 285 -7.68 3.96 -29.39
CA GLU A 285 -7.67 5.42 -29.57
C GLU A 285 -6.26 6.00 -29.45
N ALA A 286 -5.47 5.54 -28.46
CA ALA A 286 -4.06 5.93 -28.35
C ALA A 286 -3.25 5.55 -29.60
N LYS A 287 -3.51 4.37 -30.18
CA LYS A 287 -2.86 3.94 -31.44
C LYS A 287 -3.26 4.82 -32.63
N LYS A 288 -4.54 5.22 -32.72
CA LYS A 288 -5.00 6.15 -33.76
C LYS A 288 -4.35 7.52 -33.61
N ALA A 289 -4.28 8.05 -32.39
CA ALA A 289 -3.62 9.32 -32.10
C ALA A 289 -2.13 9.30 -32.45
N LEU A 290 -1.42 8.21 -32.10
CA LEU A 290 -0.02 8.01 -32.49
C LEU A 290 0.16 8.01 -34.02
N LYS A 291 -0.71 7.29 -34.73
CA LYS A 291 -0.67 7.26 -36.20
C LYS A 291 -0.88 8.64 -36.81
N ARG A 292 -1.85 9.41 -36.30
CA ARG A 292 -2.10 10.80 -36.73
C ARG A 292 -0.89 11.71 -36.42
N GLY A 293 -0.25 11.53 -35.27
CA GLY A 293 0.96 12.26 -34.89
C GLY A 293 2.16 11.95 -35.80
N GLU A 294 2.33 10.68 -36.19
CA GLU A 294 3.35 10.27 -37.17
C GLU A 294 3.09 10.90 -38.56
N GLU A 295 1.84 10.88 -39.02
CA GLU A 295 1.43 11.50 -40.30
C GLU A 295 1.66 13.02 -40.27
N ALA A 296 1.33 13.70 -39.16
CA ALA A 296 1.59 15.13 -38.97
C ALA A 296 3.11 15.43 -38.95
N LEU A 297 3.91 14.60 -38.28
CA LEU A 297 5.37 14.73 -38.29
C LEU A 297 5.97 14.61 -39.68
N VAL A 298 5.44 13.72 -40.52
CA VAL A 298 5.88 13.56 -41.91
C VAL A 298 5.54 14.82 -42.72
N ALA A 299 4.35 15.40 -42.53
CA ALA A 299 3.96 16.67 -43.17
C ALA A 299 4.85 17.85 -42.73
N VAL A 300 5.18 17.92 -41.43
CA VAL A 300 6.08 18.96 -40.87
C VAL A 300 7.52 18.77 -41.34
N LYS A 301 8.05 17.53 -41.40
CA LYS A 301 9.37 17.23 -41.99
C LYS A 301 9.48 17.64 -43.47
N GLY A 302 8.34 17.71 -44.18
CA GLY A 302 8.27 18.17 -45.56
C GLY A 302 8.26 19.69 -45.74
N THR A 303 7.89 20.45 -44.71
CA THR A 303 7.75 21.93 -44.75
C THR A 303 8.81 22.66 -43.91
N VAL A 304 9.31 22.01 -42.86
CA VAL A 304 10.33 22.51 -41.93
C VAL A 304 11.57 21.64 -42.08
N GLY A 305 12.74 22.26 -42.29
CA GLY A 305 13.99 21.54 -42.56
C GLY A 305 14.31 20.44 -41.53
N LYS A 306 14.94 19.36 -42.00
CA LYS A 306 15.21 18.12 -41.23
C LYS A 306 15.98 18.32 -39.93
N ASP A 307 16.65 19.46 -39.76
CA ASP A 307 17.49 19.80 -38.60
C ASP A 307 16.77 20.68 -37.56
N SER A 308 15.45 20.86 -37.68
CA SER A 308 14.69 21.65 -36.70
C SER A 308 14.63 20.95 -35.33
N PRO A 309 15.03 21.62 -34.23
CA PRO A 309 14.96 21.07 -32.87
C PRO A 309 13.56 20.61 -32.47
N VAL A 310 12.52 21.24 -33.03
CA VAL A 310 11.11 20.92 -32.78
C VAL A 310 10.72 19.56 -33.34
N VAL A 311 11.21 19.22 -34.54
CA VAL A 311 10.96 17.93 -35.19
C VAL A 311 11.65 16.81 -34.42
N TYR A 312 12.86 17.06 -33.91
CA TYR A 312 13.61 16.10 -33.10
C TYR A 312 12.92 15.82 -31.75
N GLN A 313 12.46 16.86 -31.06
CA GLN A 313 11.74 16.71 -29.79
C GLN A 313 10.44 15.92 -29.98
N LEU A 314 9.68 16.24 -31.02
CA LEU A 314 8.41 15.57 -31.30
C LEU A 314 8.62 14.08 -31.70
N ASP A 315 9.68 13.75 -32.44
CA ASP A 315 10.06 12.37 -32.77
C ASP A 315 10.40 11.55 -31.50
N ASN A 316 11.13 12.14 -30.56
CA ASN A 316 11.44 11.48 -29.28
C ASN A 316 10.20 11.29 -28.40
N THR A 317 9.33 12.31 -28.31
CA THR A 317 8.09 12.20 -27.54
C THR A 317 7.17 11.11 -28.09
N LEU A 318 7.00 11.01 -29.41
CA LEU A 318 6.19 9.93 -30.00
C LEU A 318 6.80 8.54 -29.75
N LYS A 319 8.14 8.41 -29.75
CA LYS A 319 8.82 7.15 -29.39
C LYS A 319 8.56 6.75 -27.94
N GLU A 320 8.60 7.70 -27.01
CA GLU A 320 8.32 7.46 -25.59
C GLU A 320 6.85 7.07 -25.36
N ILE A 321 5.92 7.78 -25.98
CA ILE A 321 4.49 7.45 -25.90
C ILE A 321 4.21 6.06 -26.51
N SER A 322 4.86 5.72 -27.63
CA SER A 322 4.78 4.38 -28.23
C SER A 322 5.36 3.28 -27.34
N ALA A 323 6.45 3.55 -26.63
CA ALA A 323 7.03 2.61 -25.67
C ALA A 323 6.09 2.37 -24.48
N MET A 324 5.50 3.46 -23.96
CA MET A 324 4.51 3.41 -22.89
C MET A 324 3.23 2.65 -23.31
N ALA A 325 2.67 2.94 -24.49
CA ALA A 325 1.50 2.24 -25.01
C ALA A 325 1.75 0.73 -25.18
N ARG A 326 2.97 0.33 -25.57
CA ARG A 326 3.39 -1.07 -25.62
C ARG A 326 3.46 -1.72 -24.23
N ALA A 327 3.96 -0.99 -23.23
CA ALA A 327 3.99 -1.46 -21.85
C ALA A 327 2.57 -1.65 -21.27
N PHE A 328 1.66 -0.68 -21.51
CA PHE A 328 0.25 -0.79 -21.12
C PHE A 328 -0.46 -1.94 -21.82
N LYS A 329 -0.23 -2.14 -23.12
CA LYS A 329 -0.79 -3.30 -23.84
C LYS A 329 -0.29 -4.62 -23.26
N SER A 330 1.00 -4.70 -22.93
CA SER A 330 1.58 -5.89 -22.31
C SER A 330 0.92 -6.19 -20.95
N LEU A 331 0.68 -5.15 -20.15
CA LEU A 331 -0.03 -5.26 -18.87
C LEU A 331 -1.49 -5.68 -19.07
N ALA A 332 -2.21 -5.04 -19.99
CA ALA A 332 -3.61 -5.37 -20.30
C ALA A 332 -3.75 -6.83 -20.75
N SER A 333 -2.92 -7.27 -21.72
CA SER A 333 -2.89 -8.67 -22.17
C SER A 333 -2.40 -9.64 -21.09
N PHE A 334 -1.69 -9.18 -20.07
CA PHE A 334 -1.32 -9.99 -18.91
C PHE A 334 -2.51 -10.14 -17.95
N LEU A 335 -3.21 -9.05 -17.66
CA LEU A 335 -4.38 -9.03 -16.78
C LEU A 335 -5.58 -9.76 -17.39
N GLU A 336 -5.76 -9.70 -18.71
CA GLU A 336 -6.77 -10.47 -19.44
C GLU A 336 -6.54 -11.98 -19.31
N ARG A 337 -5.27 -12.41 -19.31
CA ARG A 337 -4.88 -13.82 -19.16
C ARG A 337 -4.83 -14.30 -17.72
N HIS A 338 -4.68 -13.37 -16.78
CA HIS A 338 -4.52 -13.64 -15.34
C HIS A 338 -5.34 -12.67 -14.49
N PRO A 339 -6.69 -12.71 -14.56
CA PRO A 339 -7.55 -11.84 -13.77
C PRO A 339 -7.32 -12.01 -12.26
N GLU A 340 -6.94 -13.21 -11.83
CA GLU A 340 -6.58 -13.51 -10.44
C GLU A 340 -5.37 -12.72 -9.92
N ALA A 341 -4.50 -12.20 -10.81
CA ALA A 341 -3.33 -11.43 -10.41
C ALA A 341 -3.69 -10.10 -9.73
N LEU A 342 -4.90 -9.57 -9.96
CA LEU A 342 -5.39 -8.35 -9.29
C LEU A 342 -5.73 -8.58 -7.80
N LEU A 343 -6.12 -9.81 -7.44
CA LEU A 343 -6.52 -10.15 -6.06
C LEU A 343 -5.44 -10.93 -5.31
N ARG A 344 -4.67 -11.77 -6.01
CA ARG A 344 -3.63 -12.63 -5.42
C ARG A 344 -2.20 -12.12 -5.64
N GLY A 345 -2.00 -11.15 -6.54
CA GLY A 345 -0.66 -10.86 -7.05
C GLY A 345 -0.20 -11.93 -8.05
N LYS A 346 0.90 -11.66 -8.76
CA LYS A 346 1.42 -12.54 -9.83
C LYS A 346 1.74 -13.93 -9.24
N GLY A 347 1.02 -14.98 -9.67
CA GLY A 347 1.23 -16.34 -9.18
C GLY A 347 2.67 -16.80 -9.43
N THR A 348 3.35 -17.23 -8.37
CA THR A 348 4.65 -17.90 -8.49
C THR A 348 4.49 -19.18 -9.32
N PRO A 349 5.39 -19.48 -10.27
CA PRO A 349 5.32 -20.72 -11.01
C PRO A 349 5.54 -21.89 -10.03
N GLU A 350 4.57 -22.80 -9.95
CA GLU A 350 4.80 -24.10 -9.32
C GLU A 350 5.94 -24.79 -10.06
N ARG A 351 7.09 -24.91 -9.41
CA ARG A 351 8.14 -25.82 -9.86
C ARG A 351 7.61 -27.24 -9.64
N ARG A 352 7.14 -27.86 -10.72
CA ARG A 352 6.99 -29.33 -10.81
C ARG A 352 8.34 -29.99 -10.94
#